data_AF-A0A355S7C8-F1
#
_entry.id   AF-A0A355S7C8-F1
#
_cell.length_a   1.000
_cell.length_b   1.000
_cell.length_c   1.000
_cell.angle_alpha   90.00
_cell.angle_beta   90.00
_cell.angle_gamma   90.00
#
_symmetry.space_group_name_H-M   'P 1'
#
loop_
_entity.id
_entity.type
_entity.pdbx_description
1 polymer ?
#
loop_
_entity_poly.entity_id
_entity_poly.type
_entity_poly.pdbx_seq_one_letter_code
_entity_poly.pdbx_strand_id
1 'polypeptide(L)'
;MGISPGDLIRHVVTGAVVVAIAIVALKAWNKHKMEKQIVSDLRDLAHPTTSFEAAYDAEATSSLFKSMALLHKIKAELNKEPNEILREVFHGDDEGALFGEMESGSNASSDPKAELIGKGLLRNYQHCRTLGIFSDSENLRNLMAGKTPIIKSGPDSNSKATIRFIIDPSVSPGSERIIPNMIISPPDRGEGGKPTDMQISQAKEFVRALYDARVIERDTGERLNQHYESF
;
A
#
# COMPACT_ATOMS: atom_id res chain seq x y z
N MET A 1 -35.97 46.72 -29.16
CA MET A 1 -34.56 46.53 -28.72
C MET A 1 -34.10 45.19 -29.26
N GLY A 2 -33.41 45.20 -30.41
CA GLY A 2 -32.90 43.98 -31.03
C GLY A 2 -31.53 43.65 -30.41
N ILE A 3 -31.40 42.46 -29.83
CA ILE A 3 -30.10 41.95 -29.37
C ILE A 3 -29.22 41.83 -30.63
N SER A 4 -28.09 42.54 -30.65
CA SER A 4 -27.12 42.44 -31.75
C SER A 4 -26.64 40.98 -31.84
N PRO A 5 -26.50 40.38 -33.04
CA PRO A 5 -25.96 39.04 -33.20
C PRO A 5 -24.60 38.84 -32.50
N GLY A 6 -23.78 39.91 -32.43
CA GLY A 6 -22.51 39.90 -31.69
C GLY A 6 -22.67 39.79 -30.17
N ASP A 7 -23.71 40.41 -29.60
CA ASP A 7 -24.00 40.28 -28.17
C ASP A 7 -24.55 38.89 -27.83
N LEU A 8 -25.38 38.32 -28.70
CA LEU A 8 -25.87 36.95 -28.54
C LEU A 8 -24.73 35.92 -28.55
N ILE A 9 -23.80 36.04 -29.51
CA ILE A 9 -22.60 35.18 -29.59
C ILE A 9 -21.76 35.33 -28.33
N ARG A 10 -21.54 36.56 -27.85
CA ARG A 10 -20.76 36.83 -26.63
C ARG A 10 -21.40 36.19 -25.40
N HIS A 11 -22.72 36.21 -25.28
CA HIS A 11 -23.43 35.58 -24.16
C HIS A 11 -23.36 34.06 -24.22
N VAL A 12 -23.51 33.45 -25.41
CA VAL A 12 -23.36 32.00 -25.60
C VAL A 12 -21.95 31.54 -25.28
N VAL A 13 -20.93 32.25 -25.77
CA VAL A 13 -19.52 31.94 -25.47
C VAL A 13 -19.22 32.11 -23.98
N THR A 14 -19.70 33.17 -23.35
CA THR A 14 -19.51 33.39 -21.91
C THR A 14 -20.21 32.29 -21.10
N GLY A 15 -21.43 31.91 -21.46
CA GLY A 15 -22.15 30.80 -20.84
C GLY A 15 -21.40 29.47 -20.99
N ALA A 16 -20.86 29.17 -22.17
CA ALA A 16 -20.06 27.97 -22.40
C ALA A 16 -18.77 27.97 -21.55
N VAL A 17 -18.10 29.11 -21.41
CA VAL A 17 -16.90 29.25 -20.55
C VAL A 17 -17.26 29.02 -19.08
N VAL A 18 -18.35 29.59 -18.58
CA VAL A 18 -18.80 29.38 -17.20
C VAL A 18 -19.11 27.91 -16.94
N VAL A 19 -19.81 27.24 -17.86
CA VAL A 19 -20.10 25.80 -17.75
C VAL A 19 -18.80 24.98 -17.76
N ALA A 20 -17.84 25.31 -18.62
CA ALA A 20 -16.55 24.62 -18.66
C ALA A 20 -15.79 24.76 -17.33
N ILE A 21 -15.75 25.98 -16.75
CA ILE A 21 -15.14 26.23 -15.44
C ILE A 21 -15.86 25.42 -14.34
N ALA A 22 -17.19 25.40 -14.35
CA ALA A 22 -17.98 24.64 -13.38
C ALA A 22 -17.68 23.13 -13.45
N ILE A 23 -17.58 22.56 -14.66
CA ILE A 23 -17.24 21.14 -14.86
C ILE A 23 -15.83 20.84 -14.34
N VAL A 24 -14.85 21.71 -14.62
CA VAL A 24 -13.48 21.54 -14.13
C VAL A 24 -13.43 21.62 -12.60
N ALA A 25 -14.12 22.60 -11.99
CA ALA A 25 -14.20 22.74 -10.55
C ALA A 25 -14.86 21.53 -9.88
N LEU A 26 -15.97 21.02 -10.43
CA LEU A 26 -16.64 19.81 -9.95
C LEU A 26 -15.73 18.58 -10.05
N LYS A 27 -14.99 18.43 -11.15
CA LYS A 27 -14.05 17.33 -11.33
C LYS A 27 -12.91 17.40 -10.31
N ALA A 28 -12.35 18.58 -10.08
CA ALA A 28 -11.30 18.79 -9.08
C ALA A 28 -11.82 18.48 -7.66
N TRP A 29 -13.02 18.95 -7.32
CA TRP A 29 -13.67 18.66 -6.05
C TRP A 29 -13.89 17.16 -5.83
N ASN A 30 -14.40 16.45 -6.84
CA ASN A 30 -14.64 15.01 -6.75
C ASN A 30 -13.33 14.22 -6.58
N LYS A 31 -12.26 14.63 -7.26
CA LYS A 31 -10.92 14.04 -7.07
C LYS A 31 -10.41 14.25 -5.66
N HIS A 32 -10.51 15.49 -5.14
CA HIS A 32 -10.08 15.83 -3.79
C HIS A 32 -10.85 15.04 -2.72
N LYS A 33 -12.18 14.93 -2.87
CA LYS A 33 -13.02 14.14 -1.96
C LYS A 33 -12.63 12.66 -1.96
N MET A 34 -12.38 12.10 -3.15
CA MET A 34 -11.98 10.71 -3.28
C MET A 34 -10.59 10.46 -2.69
N GLU A 35 -9.64 11.37 -2.91
CA GLU A 35 -8.31 11.30 -2.30
C GLU A 35 -8.39 11.24 -0.79
N LYS A 36 -9.12 12.18 -0.17
CA LYS A 36 -9.33 12.19 1.30
C LYS A 36 -9.95 10.90 1.82
N GLN A 37 -10.93 10.35 1.11
CA GLN A 37 -11.54 9.07 1.51
C GLN A 37 -10.51 7.94 1.46
N ILE A 38 -9.72 7.86 0.39
CA ILE A 38 -8.71 6.81 0.25
C ILE A 38 -7.62 6.97 1.32
N VAL A 39 -7.17 8.19 1.61
CA VAL A 39 -6.21 8.47 2.68
C VAL A 39 -6.76 8.01 4.02
N SER A 40 -8.02 8.34 4.32
CA SER A 40 -8.70 7.87 5.54
C SER A 40 -8.74 6.35 5.62
N ASP A 41 -9.19 5.67 4.57
CA ASP A 41 -9.28 4.21 4.54
C ASP A 41 -7.89 3.56 4.67
N LEU A 42 -6.86 4.15 4.04
CA LEU A 42 -5.48 3.68 4.16
C LEU A 42 -4.91 3.90 5.56
N ARG A 43 -5.32 4.95 6.28
CA ARG A 43 -4.89 5.17 7.68
C ARG A 43 -5.40 4.04 8.57
N ASP A 44 -6.64 3.60 8.40
CA ASP A 44 -7.18 2.47 9.17
C ASP A 44 -6.44 1.16 8.85
N LEU A 45 -6.16 0.92 7.57
CA LEU A 45 -5.51 -0.31 7.09
C LEU A 45 -4.00 -0.35 7.37
N ALA A 46 -3.35 0.81 7.41
CA ALA A 46 -1.93 0.97 7.67
C ALA A 46 -1.64 1.41 9.11
N HIS A 47 -2.64 1.44 9.99
CA HIS A 47 -2.46 1.75 11.40
C HIS A 47 -1.48 0.75 12.03
N PRO A 48 -0.63 1.16 13.01
CA PRO A 48 0.28 0.24 13.70
C PRO A 48 -0.40 -1.02 14.25
N THR A 49 -1.56 -0.86 14.89
CA THR A 49 -2.35 -2.00 15.42
C THR A 49 -2.75 -2.98 14.31
N THR A 50 -3.27 -2.49 13.18
CA THR A 50 -3.62 -3.33 12.03
C THR A 50 -2.38 -3.99 11.40
N SER A 51 -1.26 -3.26 11.37
CA SER A 51 -0.05 -3.68 10.65
C SER A 51 0.82 -4.66 11.44
N PHE A 52 0.79 -4.61 12.77
CA PHE A 52 1.68 -5.37 13.65
C PHE A 52 0.97 -6.29 14.64
N GLU A 53 -0.28 -5.98 14.99
CA GLU A 53 -0.98 -6.58 16.12
C GLU A 53 -2.34 -7.15 15.71
N ALA A 54 -2.52 -7.48 14.42
CA ALA A 54 -3.75 -8.09 13.94
C ALA A 54 -4.04 -9.39 14.72
N ALA A 55 -5.30 -9.59 15.11
CA ALA A 55 -5.68 -10.73 15.93
C ALA A 55 -5.60 -12.04 15.14
N TYR A 56 -5.87 -11.99 13.83
CA TYR A 56 -5.95 -13.16 12.95
C TYR A 56 -5.23 -12.92 11.61
N ASP A 57 -4.59 -13.96 11.09
CA ASP A 57 -3.81 -13.92 9.84
C ASP A 57 -4.69 -13.52 8.64
N ALA A 58 -5.96 -13.95 8.64
CA ALA A 58 -6.93 -13.62 7.61
C ALA A 58 -7.27 -12.12 7.59
N GLU A 59 -7.27 -11.47 8.75
CA GLU A 59 -7.53 -10.02 8.87
C GLU A 59 -6.34 -9.21 8.34
N ALA A 60 -5.12 -9.60 8.71
CA ALA A 60 -3.90 -8.97 8.18
C ALA A 60 -3.81 -9.14 6.65
N THR A 61 -4.12 -10.34 6.13
CA THR A 61 -4.15 -10.61 4.68
C THR A 61 -5.22 -9.79 3.96
N SER A 62 -6.42 -9.72 4.52
CA SER A 62 -7.53 -8.90 4.00
C SER A 62 -7.14 -7.42 3.94
N SER A 63 -6.50 -6.92 5.00
CA SER A 63 -6.04 -5.54 5.09
C SER A 63 -4.95 -5.22 4.07
N LEU A 64 -3.96 -6.12 3.91
CA LEU A 64 -2.95 -6.01 2.85
C LEU A 64 -3.59 -5.89 1.47
N PHE A 65 -4.54 -6.78 1.13
CA PHE A 65 -5.20 -6.77 -0.17
C PHE A 65 -6.01 -5.50 -0.43
N LYS A 66 -6.76 -5.03 0.58
CA LYS A 66 -7.51 -3.77 0.48
C LYS A 66 -6.57 -2.58 0.26
N SER A 67 -5.45 -2.54 0.97
CA SER A 67 -4.42 -1.52 0.76
C SER A 67 -3.89 -1.53 -0.68
N MET A 68 -3.67 -2.70 -1.29
CA MET A 68 -3.24 -2.77 -2.69
C MET A 68 -4.27 -2.21 -3.66
N ALA A 69 -5.56 -2.47 -3.44
CA ALA A 69 -6.63 -1.90 -4.24
C ALA A 69 -6.68 -0.38 -4.14
N LEU A 70 -6.55 0.17 -2.93
CA LEU A 70 -6.59 1.60 -2.68
C LEU A 70 -5.38 2.32 -3.31
N LEU A 71 -4.17 1.78 -3.15
CA LEU A 71 -2.96 2.31 -3.79
C LEU A 71 -3.06 2.29 -5.32
N HIS A 72 -3.66 1.23 -5.89
CA HIS A 72 -3.90 1.19 -7.34
C HIS A 72 -4.93 2.23 -7.78
N LYS A 73 -6.02 2.38 -7.03
CA LYS A 73 -7.07 3.36 -7.33
C LYS A 73 -6.53 4.79 -7.33
N ILE A 74 -5.64 5.12 -6.41
CA ILE A 74 -4.91 6.40 -6.41
C ILE A 74 -4.16 6.59 -7.73
N LYS A 75 -3.35 5.62 -8.13
CA LYS A 75 -2.55 5.74 -9.35
C LYS A 75 -3.42 5.85 -10.59
N ALA A 76 -4.49 5.06 -10.67
CA ALA A 76 -5.39 5.03 -11.83
C ALA A 76 -6.24 6.31 -11.96
N GLU A 77 -6.82 6.81 -10.87
CA GLU A 77 -7.82 7.87 -10.91
C GLU A 77 -7.25 9.27 -10.61
N LEU A 78 -6.23 9.33 -9.74
CA LEU A 78 -5.59 10.57 -9.30
C LEU A 78 -4.25 10.81 -9.99
N ASN A 79 -3.67 9.80 -10.64
CA ASN A 79 -2.33 9.84 -11.24
C ASN A 79 -1.23 10.26 -10.24
N LYS A 80 -1.39 9.90 -8.97
CA LYS A 80 -0.38 10.07 -7.93
C LYS A 80 0.39 8.79 -7.72
N GLU A 81 1.66 8.89 -7.33
CA GLU A 81 2.44 7.71 -7.01
C GLU A 81 2.05 7.16 -5.62
N PRO A 82 2.00 5.82 -5.43
CA PRO A 82 1.67 5.23 -4.14
C PRO A 82 2.50 5.76 -2.97
N ASN A 83 3.79 6.05 -3.20
CA ASN A 83 4.68 6.59 -2.18
C ASN A 83 4.26 8.01 -1.73
N GLU A 84 3.73 8.82 -2.64
CA GLU A 84 3.26 10.18 -2.31
C GLU A 84 2.07 10.12 -1.35
N ILE A 85 1.11 9.23 -1.62
CA ILE A 85 -0.05 9.07 -0.73
C ILE A 85 0.33 8.39 0.58
N LEU A 86 1.23 7.41 0.59
CA LEU A 86 1.69 6.83 1.85
C LEU A 86 2.35 7.87 2.75
N ARG A 87 3.09 8.84 2.18
CA ARG A 87 3.62 9.96 2.95
C ARG A 87 2.50 10.81 3.59
N GLU A 88 1.40 11.05 2.90
CA GLU A 88 0.23 11.77 3.43
C GLU A 88 -0.53 10.95 4.49
N VAL A 89 -0.61 9.62 4.32
CA VAL A 89 -1.19 8.70 5.31
C VAL A 89 -0.39 8.73 6.61
N PHE A 90 0.94 8.69 6.52
CA PHE A 90 1.82 8.62 7.69
C PHE A 90 2.09 9.98 8.34
N HIS A 91 2.29 11.01 7.52
CA HIS A 91 2.84 12.31 7.92
C HIS A 91 2.11 13.49 7.27
N GLY A 92 0.81 13.35 6.98
CA GLY A 92 0.00 14.46 6.49
C GLY A 92 -0.11 15.58 7.53
N ASP A 93 -0.36 16.81 7.07
CA ASP A 93 -0.47 18.01 7.90
C ASP A 93 -1.81 18.09 8.67
N ASP A 94 -2.53 16.97 8.81
CA ASP A 94 -3.83 16.90 9.46
C ASP A 94 -3.82 15.96 10.67
N GLU A 95 -4.78 16.16 11.59
CA GLU A 95 -4.87 15.42 12.87
C GLU A 95 -5.06 13.89 12.69
N GLY A 96 -5.34 13.42 11.49
CA GLY A 96 -5.48 11.99 11.20
C GLY A 96 -4.19 11.29 10.78
N ALA A 97 -3.07 12.00 10.63
CA ALA A 97 -1.79 11.38 10.29
C ALA A 97 -1.32 10.39 11.38
N LEU A 98 -0.83 9.22 10.95
CA LEU A 98 -0.52 8.11 11.88
C LEU A 98 0.69 8.36 12.78
N PHE A 99 1.65 9.15 12.32
CA PHE A 99 2.94 9.33 13.00
C PHE A 99 3.31 10.81 13.18
N GLY A 100 2.34 11.72 13.04
CA GLY A 100 2.55 13.16 13.13
C GLY A 100 3.37 13.74 11.97
N GLU A 101 3.60 15.06 12.00
CA GLU A 101 4.37 15.75 10.99
C GLU A 101 5.82 15.23 10.93
N MET A 102 6.33 15.07 9.71
CA MET A 102 7.72 14.69 9.50
C MET A 102 8.63 15.83 9.97
N GLU A 103 9.59 15.53 10.85
CA GLU A 103 10.56 16.53 11.32
C GLU A 103 11.20 17.25 10.12
N SER A 104 11.25 18.58 10.16
CA SER A 104 11.88 19.37 9.10
C SER A 104 13.35 19.63 9.40
N GLY A 105 14.26 19.14 8.54
CA GLY A 105 15.70 19.38 8.66
C GLY A 105 16.56 18.33 7.94
N SER A 106 17.88 18.53 7.91
CA SER A 106 18.83 17.59 7.29
C SER A 106 18.91 16.23 7.99
N ASN A 107 18.33 16.11 9.19
CA ASN A 107 18.28 14.90 10.01
C ASN A 107 16.84 14.38 10.20
N ALA A 108 15.91 14.79 9.35
CA ALA A 108 14.53 14.33 9.38
C ALA A 108 14.47 12.79 9.35
N SER A 109 14.22 12.17 10.51
CA SER A 109 13.99 10.74 10.59
C SER A 109 12.49 10.51 10.39
N SER A 110 12.13 9.70 9.39
CA SER A 110 10.79 9.11 9.38
C SER A 110 10.62 8.22 10.60
N ASP A 111 9.39 8.11 11.10
CA ASP A 111 9.07 7.12 12.13
C ASP A 111 9.44 5.71 11.61
N PRO A 112 10.23 4.90 12.34
CA PRO A 112 10.65 3.59 11.87
C PRO A 112 9.49 2.63 11.55
N LYS A 113 8.36 2.73 12.24
CA LYS A 113 7.15 1.96 11.92
C LYS A 113 6.54 2.42 10.61
N ALA A 114 6.47 3.73 10.37
CA ALA A 114 6.00 4.28 9.09
C ALA A 114 6.82 3.76 7.92
N GLU A 115 8.16 3.76 8.07
CA GLU A 115 9.08 3.26 7.04
C GLU A 115 8.85 1.76 6.77
N LEU A 116 8.69 0.95 7.83
CA LEU A 116 8.50 -0.48 7.69
C LEU A 116 7.16 -0.83 7.02
N ILE A 117 6.07 -0.16 7.42
CA ILE A 117 4.75 -0.31 6.81
C ILE A 117 4.79 0.15 5.35
N GLY A 118 5.34 1.33 5.08
CA GLY A 118 5.46 1.89 3.75
C GLY A 118 6.25 0.97 2.81
N LYS A 119 7.42 0.50 3.22
CA LYS A 119 8.23 -0.47 2.45
C LYS A 119 7.46 -1.77 2.16
N GLY A 120 6.78 -2.31 3.17
CA GLY A 120 5.97 -3.52 3.02
C GLY A 120 4.84 -3.36 1.99
N LEU A 121 4.09 -2.26 2.07
CA LEU A 121 3.00 -1.97 1.13
C LEU A 121 3.51 -1.69 -0.28
N LEU A 122 4.58 -0.88 -0.44
CA LEU A 122 5.15 -0.56 -1.75
C LEU A 122 5.72 -1.80 -2.45
N ARG A 123 6.40 -2.68 -1.70
CA ARG A 123 6.86 -3.97 -2.22
C ARG A 123 5.69 -4.78 -2.76
N ASN A 124 4.64 -4.95 -1.97
CA ASN A 124 3.47 -5.71 -2.39
C ASN A 124 2.75 -5.07 -3.60
N TYR A 125 2.72 -3.74 -3.67
CA TYR A 125 2.14 -3.03 -4.81
C TYR A 125 2.92 -3.34 -6.10
N GLN A 126 4.25 -3.33 -6.02
CA GLN A 126 5.10 -3.74 -7.15
C GLN A 126 4.88 -5.20 -7.54
N HIS A 127 4.77 -6.10 -6.57
CA HIS A 127 4.44 -7.51 -6.83
C HIS A 127 3.09 -7.65 -7.54
N CYS A 128 2.05 -6.94 -7.09
CA CYS A 128 0.75 -6.93 -7.78
C CYS A 128 0.85 -6.42 -9.22
N ARG A 129 1.66 -5.40 -9.49
CA ARG A 129 1.92 -4.93 -10.86
C ARG A 129 2.60 -6.00 -11.70
N THR A 130 3.67 -6.61 -11.19
CA THR A 130 4.44 -7.65 -11.91
C THR A 130 3.60 -8.89 -12.22
N LEU A 131 2.72 -9.28 -11.29
CA LEU A 131 1.82 -10.42 -11.45
C LEU A 131 0.59 -10.12 -12.32
N GLY A 132 0.45 -8.90 -12.84
CA GLY A 132 -0.70 -8.47 -13.63
C GLY A 132 -2.01 -8.43 -12.83
N ILE A 133 -1.95 -8.36 -11.49
CA ILE A 133 -3.16 -8.42 -10.66
C ILE A 133 -4.10 -7.26 -10.98
N PHE A 134 -3.55 -6.07 -11.20
CA PHE A 134 -4.34 -4.86 -11.46
C PHE A 134 -4.94 -4.76 -12.88
N SER A 135 -4.53 -5.61 -13.83
CA SER A 135 -5.05 -5.54 -15.20
C SER A 135 -6.43 -6.19 -15.37
N ASP A 136 -7.00 -6.73 -14.30
CA ASP A 136 -8.26 -7.48 -14.31
C ASP A 136 -9.27 -6.91 -13.32
N SER A 137 -10.46 -6.58 -13.80
CA SER A 137 -11.49 -5.92 -12.99
C SER A 137 -12.04 -6.81 -11.88
N GLU A 138 -12.02 -8.13 -12.05
CA GLU A 138 -12.45 -9.08 -11.02
C GLU A 138 -11.41 -9.14 -9.90
N ASN A 139 -10.12 -9.13 -10.23
CA ASN A 139 -9.05 -9.00 -9.26
C ASN A 139 -9.14 -7.72 -8.44
N LEU A 140 -9.45 -6.58 -9.07
CA LEU A 140 -9.65 -5.32 -8.34
C LEU A 140 -10.81 -5.43 -7.34
N ARG A 141 -11.92 -6.08 -7.73
CA ARG A 141 -13.04 -6.38 -6.82
C ARG A 141 -12.64 -7.33 -5.70
N ASN A 142 -11.85 -8.36 -6.01
CA ASN A 142 -11.34 -9.31 -5.03
C ASN A 142 -10.44 -8.60 -4.01
N LEU A 143 -9.49 -7.78 -4.46
CA LEU A 143 -8.63 -6.99 -3.57
C LEU A 143 -9.44 -6.04 -2.67
N MET A 144 -10.42 -5.30 -3.22
CA MET A 144 -11.29 -4.44 -2.42
C MET A 144 -12.12 -5.22 -1.38
N ALA A 145 -12.48 -6.47 -1.69
CA ALA A 145 -13.16 -7.36 -0.77
C ALA A 145 -12.22 -8.08 0.21
N GLY A 146 -10.91 -7.84 0.16
CA GLY A 146 -9.92 -8.55 0.97
C GLY A 146 -9.74 -10.02 0.58
N LYS A 147 -10.04 -10.38 -0.67
CA LYS A 147 -9.99 -11.74 -1.20
C LYS A 147 -8.77 -11.94 -2.10
N THR A 148 -8.29 -13.18 -2.12
CA THR A 148 -7.15 -13.60 -2.93
C THR A 148 -7.36 -13.35 -4.42
N PRO A 149 -6.47 -12.61 -5.09
CA PRO A 149 -6.54 -12.38 -6.53
C PRO A 149 -5.98 -13.58 -7.34
N ILE A 150 -6.29 -13.58 -8.64
CA ILE A 150 -5.75 -14.51 -9.62
C ILE A 150 -4.62 -13.81 -10.40
N ILE A 151 -3.48 -14.48 -10.58
CA ILE A 151 -2.34 -13.96 -11.34
C ILE A 151 -2.72 -13.88 -12.83
N LYS A 152 -2.35 -12.81 -13.52
CA LYS A 152 -2.70 -12.58 -14.93
C LYS A 152 -1.48 -12.44 -15.84
N SER A 153 -0.27 -12.48 -15.27
CA SER A 153 0.96 -12.32 -16.03
C SER A 153 2.08 -13.18 -15.44
N GLY A 154 2.97 -13.68 -16.31
CA GLY A 154 4.09 -14.53 -15.94
C GLY A 154 3.78 -16.03 -15.96
N PRO A 155 4.73 -16.87 -15.51
CA PRO A 155 4.67 -18.33 -15.60
C PRO A 155 3.51 -18.97 -14.83
N ASP A 156 2.98 -18.29 -13.82
CA ASP A 156 1.90 -18.77 -12.94
C ASP A 156 0.54 -18.13 -13.25
N SER A 157 0.38 -17.58 -14.47
CA SER A 157 -0.90 -17.00 -14.90
C SER A 157 -2.06 -17.97 -14.71
N ASN A 158 -3.21 -17.43 -14.28
CA ASN A 158 -4.43 -18.13 -13.87
C ASN A 158 -4.35 -18.90 -12.55
N SER A 159 -3.21 -18.86 -11.85
CA SER A 159 -3.12 -19.39 -10.48
C SER A 159 -3.57 -18.36 -9.43
N LYS A 160 -4.05 -18.82 -8.28
CA LYS A 160 -4.32 -17.94 -7.13
C LYS A 160 -2.99 -17.46 -6.55
N ALA A 161 -2.89 -16.16 -6.25
CA ALA A 161 -1.75 -15.65 -5.50
C ALA A 161 -1.72 -16.23 -4.07
N THR A 162 -0.54 -16.33 -3.49
CA THR A 162 -0.36 -16.73 -2.09
C THR A 162 0.39 -15.64 -1.32
N ILE A 163 0.39 -15.75 0.01
CA ILE A 163 1.21 -14.94 0.88
C ILE A 163 2.43 -15.77 1.28
N ARG A 164 3.61 -15.34 0.84
CA ARG A 164 4.90 -15.75 1.38
C ARG A 164 5.30 -14.80 2.50
N PHE A 165 6.16 -15.25 3.40
CA PHE A 165 6.68 -14.44 4.49
C PHE A 165 8.19 -14.18 4.33
N ILE A 166 8.67 -13.05 4.85
CA ILE A 166 10.11 -12.75 4.94
C ILE A 166 10.73 -13.57 6.08
N ILE A 167 10.14 -13.45 7.27
CA ILE A 167 10.41 -14.29 8.43
C ILE A 167 9.42 -15.44 8.39
N ASP A 168 9.94 -16.67 8.40
CA ASP A 168 9.12 -17.87 8.39
C ASP A 168 8.31 -17.98 9.70
N PRO A 169 6.97 -18.12 9.63
CA PRO A 169 6.12 -18.32 10.80
C PRO A 169 6.49 -19.51 11.68
N SER A 170 7.12 -20.55 11.10
CA SER A 170 7.62 -21.71 11.86
C SER A 170 8.77 -21.35 12.81
N VAL A 171 9.52 -20.29 12.50
CA VAL A 171 10.65 -19.79 13.30
C VAL A 171 10.18 -18.72 14.30
N SER A 172 9.19 -17.92 13.90
CA SER A 172 8.56 -16.88 14.71
C SER A 172 7.04 -16.92 14.60
N PRO A 173 6.36 -17.74 15.43
CA PRO A 173 4.90 -17.78 15.46
C PRO A 173 4.30 -16.39 15.74
N GLY A 174 3.22 -16.05 15.06
CA GLY A 174 2.59 -14.73 15.09
C GLY A 174 3.12 -13.74 14.05
N SER A 175 4.29 -14.01 13.44
CA SER A 175 4.83 -13.16 12.38
C SER A 175 4.00 -13.18 11.09
N GLU A 176 3.15 -14.20 10.93
CA GLU A 176 2.15 -14.31 9.86
C GLU A 176 1.05 -13.25 9.95
N ARG A 177 0.93 -12.53 11.07
CA ARG A 177 -0.05 -11.44 11.29
C ARG A 177 0.54 -10.06 11.03
N ILE A 178 1.84 -9.97 10.79
CA ILE A 178 2.55 -8.72 10.56
C ILE A 178 2.50 -8.40 9.07
N ILE A 179 1.72 -7.40 8.67
CA ILE A 179 1.55 -7.01 7.27
C ILE A 179 2.91 -6.74 6.57
N PRO A 180 3.86 -6.01 7.20
CA PRO A 180 5.19 -5.82 6.62
C PRO A 180 6.00 -7.11 6.38
N ASN A 181 5.67 -8.22 7.05
CA ASN A 181 6.29 -9.53 6.83
C ASN A 181 5.73 -10.25 5.59
N MET A 182 4.54 -9.85 5.11
CA MET A 182 3.83 -10.51 4.02
C MET A 182 4.34 -10.11 2.64
N ILE A 183 4.37 -11.07 1.71
CA ILE A 183 4.73 -10.90 0.31
C ILE A 183 3.69 -11.62 -0.56
N ILE A 184 2.98 -10.87 -1.39
CA ILE A 184 2.11 -11.41 -2.43
C ILE A 184 3.00 -12.06 -3.49
N SER A 185 2.84 -13.37 -3.67
CA SER A 185 3.68 -14.15 -4.57
C SER A 185 2.85 -15.13 -5.41
N PRO A 186 3.46 -15.72 -6.45
CA PRO A 186 2.98 -16.96 -7.02
C PRO A 186 2.83 -18.06 -5.96
N PRO A 187 2.00 -19.09 -6.24
CA PRO A 187 1.94 -20.28 -5.39
C PRO A 187 3.33 -20.86 -5.19
N ASP A 188 3.61 -21.24 -3.96
CA ASP A 188 4.86 -21.94 -3.66
C ASP A 188 4.84 -23.29 -4.38
N ARG A 189 5.79 -23.51 -5.30
CA ARG A 189 5.92 -24.79 -6.03
C ARG A 189 6.62 -25.86 -5.20
N GLY A 190 6.81 -25.62 -3.91
CA GLY A 190 7.40 -26.57 -2.97
C GLY A 190 8.90 -26.39 -2.81
N GLU A 191 9.39 -25.15 -2.83
CA GLU A 191 10.76 -24.88 -2.40
C GLU A 191 10.83 -24.78 -0.88
N GLY A 192 10.60 -25.92 -0.21
CA GLY A 192 11.12 -26.16 1.15
C GLY A 192 12.65 -26.28 1.18
N GLY A 193 13.32 -25.56 0.29
CA GLY A 193 14.76 -25.49 0.15
C GLY A 193 15.34 -24.49 1.14
N LYS A 194 16.65 -24.57 1.35
CA LYS A 194 17.38 -23.54 2.10
C LYS A 194 17.08 -22.16 1.49
N PRO A 195 16.83 -21.13 2.32
CA PRO A 195 16.67 -19.77 1.81
C PRO A 195 17.91 -19.34 1.03
N THR A 196 17.70 -18.64 -0.07
CA THR A 196 18.78 -18.04 -0.87
C THR A 196 19.50 -16.93 -0.09
N ASP A 197 20.75 -16.62 -0.43
CA ASP A 197 21.51 -15.52 0.17
C ASP A 197 20.74 -14.19 0.16
N MET A 198 19.99 -13.93 -0.91
CA MET A 198 19.13 -12.75 -1.02
C MET A 198 17.97 -12.78 -0.02
N GLN A 199 17.32 -13.93 0.18
CA GLN A 199 16.26 -14.10 1.18
C GLN A 199 16.82 -13.99 2.61
N ILE A 200 18.01 -14.55 2.86
CA ILE A 200 18.72 -14.43 4.15
C ILE A 200 19.03 -12.95 4.42
N SER A 201 19.62 -12.23 3.47
CA SER A 201 19.91 -10.80 3.61
C SER A 201 18.64 -9.98 3.86
N GLN A 202 17.58 -10.25 3.09
CA GLN A 202 16.28 -9.59 3.26
C GLN A 202 15.69 -9.87 4.66
N ALA A 203 15.79 -11.10 5.16
CA ALA A 203 15.30 -11.47 6.48
C ALA A 203 16.08 -10.75 7.59
N LYS A 204 17.42 -10.72 7.51
CA LYS A 204 18.26 -10.02 8.50
C LYS A 204 17.99 -8.50 8.52
N GLU A 205 17.86 -7.88 7.36
CA GLU A 205 17.47 -6.47 7.24
C GLU A 205 16.09 -6.21 7.85
N PHE A 206 15.13 -7.10 7.59
CA PHE A 206 13.78 -6.97 8.14
C PHE A 206 13.75 -7.17 9.65
N VAL A 207 14.50 -8.13 10.21
CA VAL A 207 14.66 -8.32 11.66
C VAL A 207 15.23 -7.07 12.32
N ARG A 208 16.27 -6.47 11.74
CA ARG A 208 16.84 -5.21 12.23
C ARG A 208 15.80 -4.09 12.22
N ALA A 209 15.06 -3.95 11.12
CA ALA A 209 14.04 -2.91 11.01
C ALA A 209 12.87 -3.09 12.00
N LEU A 210 12.46 -4.34 12.28
CA LEU A 210 11.47 -4.64 13.32
C LEU A 210 11.98 -4.25 14.73
N TYR A 211 13.25 -4.50 15.00
CA TYR A 211 13.88 -4.10 16.26
C TYR A 211 13.97 -2.57 16.39
N ASP A 212 14.45 -1.89 15.36
CA ASP A 212 14.57 -0.42 15.33
C ASP A 212 13.19 0.25 15.50
N ALA A 213 12.14 -0.37 14.95
CA ALA A 213 10.74 0.04 15.10
C ALA A 213 10.09 -0.37 16.44
N ARG A 214 10.84 -1.03 17.33
CA ARG A 214 10.38 -1.56 18.62
C ARG A 214 9.15 -2.47 18.49
N VAL A 215 9.05 -3.20 17.38
CA VAL A 215 8.01 -4.21 17.16
C VAL A 215 8.41 -5.54 17.80
N ILE A 216 9.71 -5.82 17.86
CA ILE A 216 10.27 -6.99 18.55
C ILE A 216 11.31 -6.56 19.59
N GLU A 217 11.48 -7.41 20.60
CA GLU A 217 12.53 -7.24 21.60
C GLU A 217 13.90 -7.63 21.05
N ARG A 218 14.95 -7.12 21.69
CA ARG A 218 16.35 -7.39 21.30
C ARG A 218 16.65 -8.89 21.24
N ASP A 219 16.28 -9.63 22.27
CA ASP A 219 16.56 -11.07 22.38
C ASP A 219 15.88 -11.86 21.26
N THR A 220 14.68 -11.43 20.85
CA THR A 220 13.97 -12.02 19.70
C THR A 220 14.71 -11.71 18.39
N GLY A 221 15.17 -10.47 18.23
CA GLY A 221 15.98 -10.07 17.07
C GLY A 221 17.29 -10.85 16.98
N GLU A 222 18.01 -11.03 18.09
CA GLU A 222 19.25 -11.81 18.13
C GLU A 222 19.02 -13.29 17.78
N ARG A 223 17.96 -13.92 18.33
CA ARG A 223 17.58 -15.30 18.01
C ARG A 223 17.25 -15.49 16.52
N LEU A 224 16.52 -14.55 15.91
CA LEU A 224 16.17 -14.61 14.49
C LEU A 224 17.40 -14.41 13.60
N ASN A 225 18.27 -13.46 13.93
CA ASN A 225 19.52 -13.26 13.19
C ASN A 225 20.41 -14.51 13.24
N GLN A 226 20.57 -15.13 14.41
CA GLN A 226 21.32 -16.38 14.55
C GLN A 226 20.74 -17.52 13.71
N HIS A 227 19.40 -17.64 13.64
CA HIS A 227 18.75 -18.63 12.80
C HIS A 227 19.13 -18.45 11.32
N TYR A 228 19.05 -17.22 10.80
CA TYR A 228 19.38 -16.93 9.40
C TYR A 228 20.88 -17.01 9.08
N GLU A 229 21.76 -16.83 10.07
CA GLU A 229 23.21 -17.03 9.93
C GLU A 229 23.62 -18.51 9.86
N SER A 230 22.73 -19.44 10.21
CA SER A 230 23.04 -20.87 10.29
C SER A 230 22.87 -21.65 8.97
N PHE A 231 22.38 -21.01 7.90
CA PHE A 231 22.10 -21.66 6.62
C PHE A 231 23.32 -21.78 5.70
#